data_AF-A0A2A2QWL0-F1
#
_entry.id   AF-A0A2A2QWL0-F1
#
_cell.length_a   1.000
_cell.length_b   1.000
_cell.length_c   1.000
_cell.angle_alpha   90.00
_cell.angle_beta   90.00
_cell.angle_gamma   90.00
#
_symmetry.space_group_name_H-M   'P 1'
#
loop_
_entity.id
_entity.type
_entity.pdbx_description
1 polymer ?
#
loop_
_entity_poly.entity_id
_entity_poly.type
_entity_poly.pdbx_seq_one_letter_code
_entity_poly.pdbx_strand_id
1 'polypeptide(L)' 'MLLQAASAARTTAYLHDGRFATLEEVIEHHDHPIQSSATLDPHLAKHLSHDGLGLSDEDKQAPVAFLKALSDEPQVPASR' A
#
# COMPACT_ATOMS: atom_id res chain seq x y z
N MET A 1 0.09 -17.65 -24.39
CA MET A 1 -0.92 -17.40 -23.37
C MET A 1 -0.69 -18.37 -22.22
N LEU A 2 0.14 -18.01 -21.25
CA LEU A 2 0.21 -18.68 -19.95
C LEU A 2 0.51 -17.64 -18.87
N LEU A 3 -0.37 -17.67 -17.89
CA LEU A 3 -0.51 -16.79 -16.74
C LEU A 3 0.73 -16.91 -15.83
N GLN A 4 1.49 -15.83 -15.69
CA GLN A 4 2.36 -15.61 -14.52
C GLN A 4 1.74 -14.51 -13.67
N ALA A 5 0.76 -14.89 -12.85
CA ALA A 5 0.30 -14.09 -11.73
C ALA A 5 0.57 -14.90 -10.46
N ALA A 6 1.85 -15.16 -10.18
CA ALA A 6 2.27 -15.88 -9.00
C ALA A 6 2.62 -14.88 -7.88
N SER A 7 1.70 -14.81 -6.92
CA SER A 7 1.92 -14.56 -5.48
C SER A 7 2.56 -13.23 -5.05
N ALA A 8 1.74 -12.19 -4.92
CA ALA A 8 1.99 -11.12 -3.95
C ALA A 8 1.78 -11.57 -2.48
N ALA A 9 1.18 -12.75 -2.27
CA ALA A 9 0.92 -13.33 -0.95
C ALA A 9 2.02 -14.28 -0.43
N ARG A 10 3.15 -14.46 -1.14
CA ARG A 10 4.28 -15.33 -0.71
C ARG A 10 5.61 -14.62 -0.56
N THR A 11 5.68 -13.31 -0.76
CA THR A 11 6.83 -12.52 -0.34
C THR A 11 6.62 -12.17 1.12
N THR A 12 7.59 -12.49 1.97
CA THR A 12 7.47 -12.43 3.44
C THR A 12 7.28 -11.02 4.01
N ALA A 13 7.16 -10.03 3.13
CA ALA A 13 6.97 -8.63 3.37
C ALA A 13 6.53 -7.97 2.04
N TYR A 14 5.87 -6.83 2.14
CA TYR A 14 5.48 -5.95 1.04
C TYR A 14 6.62 -5.01 0.64
N LEU A 15 6.58 -4.52 -0.62
CA LEU A 15 7.67 -3.85 -1.36
C LEU A 15 8.85 -4.77 -1.75
N HIS A 16 9.62 -4.33 -2.74
CA HIS A 16 10.76 -5.06 -3.28
C HIS A 16 11.88 -5.29 -2.26
N ASP A 17 12.00 -4.43 -1.24
CA ASP A 17 12.98 -4.53 -0.16
C ASP A 17 12.39 -5.08 1.15
N GLY A 18 11.11 -5.46 1.15
CA GLY A 18 10.46 -6.13 2.28
C GLY A 18 10.32 -5.26 3.53
N ARG A 19 10.19 -3.94 3.37
CA ARG A 19 10.14 -3.00 4.50
C ARG A 19 8.86 -3.05 5.34
N PHE A 20 7.78 -3.60 4.81
CA PHE A 20 6.49 -3.63 5.52
C PHE A 20 5.97 -5.06 5.65
N ALA A 21 5.44 -5.42 6.81
CA ALA A 21 4.91 -6.75 7.06
C ALA A 21 3.43 -6.87 6.65
N THR A 22 2.73 -5.74 6.53
CA THR A 22 1.27 -5.68 6.27
C THR A 22 0.92 -4.70 5.14
N LEU A 23 -0.24 -4.89 4.50
CA LEU A 23 -0.75 -3.94 3.50
C LEU A 23 -1.14 -2.62 4.15
N GLU A 24 -1.58 -2.68 5.41
CA GLU A 24 -1.94 -1.54 6.23
C GLU A 24 -0.73 -0.61 6.40
N GLU A 25 0.45 -1.14 6.71
CA GLU A 25 1.70 -0.34 6.76
C GLU A 25 2.07 0.29 5.40
N VAL A 26 1.79 -0.40 4.29
CA VAL A 26 2.01 0.15 2.93
C VAL A 26 1.10 1.34 2.68
N ILE A 27 -0.19 1.21 3.01
CA ILE A 27 -1.17 2.29 2.83
C ILE A 27 -0.86 3.46 3.76
N GLU A 28 -0.52 3.19 5.03
CA GLU A 28 -0.06 4.20 5.96
C GLU A 28 1.15 4.96 5.41
N HIS A 29 2.15 4.26 4.88
CA HIS A 29 3.33 4.92 4.30
C HIS A 29 2.98 5.92 3.19
N HIS A 30 1.99 5.62 2.36
CA HIS A 30 1.55 6.50 1.27
C HIS A 30 0.57 7.59 1.71
N ASP A 31 -0.13 7.39 2.82
CA ASP A 31 -1.01 8.41 3.40
C ASP A 31 -0.23 9.53 4.10
N HIS A 32 1.04 9.29 4.45
CA HIS A 32 1.92 10.32 5.00
C HIS A 32 2.44 11.27 3.92
N PRO A 33 2.67 12.56 4.27
CA PRO A 33 3.30 13.51 3.36
C PRO A 33 4.72 13.07 3.00
N ILE A 34 5.05 13.24 1.72
CA ILE A 34 6.40 13.00 1.22
C ILE A 34 7.34 14.03 1.84
N GLN A 35 8.42 13.54 2.45
CA GLN A 35 9.44 14.40 3.04
C GLN A 35 10.33 15.01 1.95
N SER A 36 10.59 16.31 2.06
CA SER A 36 11.56 16.98 1.19
C SER A 36 12.97 16.44 1.44
N SER A 37 13.69 16.15 0.36
CA SER A 37 15.09 15.69 0.38
C SER A 37 15.88 16.37 -0.73
N ALA A 38 17.20 16.48 -0.57
CA ALA A 38 18.10 17.01 -1.60
C ALA A 38 18.10 16.17 -2.89
N THR A 39 17.65 14.92 -2.82
CA THR A 39 17.53 14.01 -3.96
C THR A 39 16.09 13.90 -4.48
N LEU A 40 15.15 14.69 -3.95
CA LEU A 40 13.76 14.67 -4.39
C LEU A 40 13.64 15.31 -5.77
N ASP A 41 12.93 14.63 -6.68
CA ASP A 41 12.69 15.18 -8.00
C ASP A 41 11.87 16.49 -7.92
N PRO A 42 12.31 17.60 -8.54
CA PRO A 42 11.62 18.88 -8.46
C PRO A 42 10.20 18.88 -9.07
N HIS A 43 9.87 17.94 -9.95
CA HIS A 43 8.52 17.77 -10.48
C HIS A 43 7.62 17.12 -9.44
N LEU A 44 8.14 16.12 -8.70
CA LEU A 44 7.41 15.51 -7.59
C LEU A 44 7.20 16.51 -6.44
N ALA A 45 8.21 17.36 -6.17
CA ALA A 45 8.15 18.40 -5.15
C ALA A 45 6.97 19.39 -5.32
N LYS A 46 6.45 19.56 -6.54
CA LYS A 46 5.31 20.45 -6.85
C LYS A 46 3.95 19.85 -6.50
N HIS A 47 3.89 18.54 -6.32
CA HIS A 47 2.67 17.79 -6.03
C HIS A 47 2.64 17.25 -4.60
N LEU A 48 3.53 17.75 -3.73
CA LEU A 48 3.51 17.40 -2.32
C LEU A 48 2.30 18.05 -1.65
N SER A 49 1.26 17.25 -1.38
CA SER A 49 0.25 17.63 -0.41
C SER A 49 0.84 17.52 1.01
N HIS A 50 0.61 18.53 1.84
CA HIS A 50 1.02 18.52 3.25
C HIS A 50 0.33 17.41 4.06
N ASP A 51 -0.84 16.96 3.61
CA ASP A 51 -1.66 15.95 4.26
C ASP A 51 -1.48 14.54 3.68
N GLY A 52 -0.52 14.36 2.76
CA GLY A 52 -0.37 13.10 2.02
C GLY A 52 -1.60 12.79 1.17
N LEU A 53 -2.16 11.58 1.28
CA LEU A 53 -3.41 11.20 0.60
C LEU A 53 -4.66 11.68 1.34
N GLY A 54 -4.55 12.03 2.63
CA GLY A 54 -5.64 12.56 3.44
C GLY A 54 -6.77 11.55 3.68
N LEU A 55 -6.44 10.26 3.75
CA LEU A 55 -7.42 9.21 3.96
C LEU A 55 -7.83 9.15 5.43
N SER A 56 -9.14 9.03 5.70
CA SER A 56 -9.59 8.64 7.04
C SER A 56 -9.22 7.18 7.34
N ASP A 57 -9.19 6.79 8.62
CA ASP A 57 -8.91 5.41 9.02
C ASP A 57 -9.87 4.39 8.37
N GLU A 58 -11.11 4.83 8.12
CA GLU A 58 -12.13 4.04 7.41
C GLU A 58 -11.82 3.94 5.91
N ASP A 59 -11.42 5.05 5.27
CA ASP A 59 -11.09 5.08 3.84
C ASP A 59 -9.88 4.21 3.50
N LYS A 60 -8.93 4.08 4.44
CA LYS A 60 -7.76 3.20 4.29
C LYS A 60 -8.14 1.72 4.14
N GLN A 61 -9.31 1.31 4.63
CA GLN A 61 -9.77 -0.08 4.52
C GLN A 61 -10.13 -0.48 3.09
N ALA A 62 -10.60 0.46 2.26
CA ALA A 62 -11.03 0.16 0.90
C ALA A 62 -9.88 -0.29 -0.02
N PRO A 63 -8.73 0.42 -0.10
CA PRO A 63 -7.55 -0.05 -0.80
C PRO A 63 -7.03 -1.39 -0.26
N VAL A 64 -7.01 -1.57 1.06
CA VAL A 64 -6.56 -2.82 1.70
C VAL A 64 -7.45 -4.00 1.27
N ALA A 65 -8.77 -3.83 1.36
CA ALA A 65 -9.73 -4.86 0.95
C ALA A 65 -9.64 -5.16 -0.55
N PHE A 66 -9.48 -4.13 -1.39
CA PHE A 66 -9.30 -4.29 -2.83
C PHE A 66 -8.03 -5.10 -3.16
N LEU A 67 -6.89 -4.77 -2.55
CA LEU A 67 -5.62 -5.48 -2.77
C LEU A 67 -5.65 -6.92 -2.23
N LYS A 68 -6.34 -7.16 -1.11
CA LYS A 68 -6.60 -8.50 -0.57
C LYS A 68 -7.46 -9.32 -1.53
N ALA A 69 -8.48 -8.72 -2.15
CA ALA A 69 -9.34 -9.39 -3.13
C ALA A 69 -8.63 -9.75 -4.46
N LEU A 70 -7.54 -9.07 -4.80
CA LEU A 70 -6.66 -9.42 -5.92
C LEU A 70 -5.66 -10.54 -5.57
N SER A 71 -5.56 -10.89 -4.29
CA SER A 71 -4.75 -12.00 -3.82
C SER A 71 -5.59 -13.27 -3.76
N ASP A 72 -5.00 -14.43 -4.06
CA ASP A 72 -5.64 -15.75 -3.95
C ASP A 72 -5.82 -16.19 -2.48
N GLU A 73 -6.07 -15.24 -1.58
CA GLU A 73 -6.24 -15.47 -0.14
C GLU A 73 -7.73 -15.33 0.22
N PRO A 74 -8.37 -16.40 0.70
CA PRO A 74 -9.78 -16.32 1.09
C PRO A 74 -9.93 -15.40 2.29
N GLN A 75 -10.72 -14.32 2.15
CA GLN A 75 -11.14 -13.49 3.27
C GLN A 75 -11.97 -14.36 4.24
N VAL A 76 -11.42 -14.67 5.41
CA VAL A 76 -12.19 -15.29 6.49
C VAL A 76 -13.00 -14.18 7.17
N PRO A 77 -14.34 -14.17 7.10
CA PRO A 77 -15.12 -13.15 7.78
C PRO A 77 -14.95 -13.27 9.30
N ALA A 78 -14.72 -12.13 9.96
CA ALA A 78 -14.63 -12.06 11.41
C ALA A 78 -15.90 -12.65 12.03
N SER A 79 -15.73 -13.72 12.81
CA SER A 79 -16.84 -14.41 13.48
C SER A 79 -17.52 -13.46 14.46
N ARG A 80 -18.82 -13.27 14.27
CA ARG A 80 -19.70 -12.50 15.17
C ARG A 80 -20.15 -13.34 16.35
#